data_AF-A0A2E3CBL6-F1
#
_entry.id   AF-A0A2E3CBL6-F1
#
_cell.length_a   1.000
_cell.length_b   1.000
_cell.length_c   1.000
_cell.angle_alpha   90.00
_cell.angle_beta   90.00
_cell.angle_gamma   90.00
#
_symmetry.space_group_name_H-M   'P 1'
#
loop_
_entity.id
_entity.type
_entity.pdbx_description
1 polymer ?
#
loop_
_entity_poly.entity_id
_entity_poly.type
_entity_poly.pdbx_seq_one_letter_code
_entity_poly.pdbx_strand_id
1 'polypeptide(L)'
;MYDHDLLIVGAGLAGLRCAVEAQKLGLKVAVITKVHPVRSHSNAAQGGINAPLTDRGDDWKGHALDTIKGSDYLADQDAVEIMSQEAGEAVLELERMGV
;
A
#
# COMPACT_ATOMS: atom_id res chain seq x y z
N MET A 1 -10.14 18.05 24.37
CA MET A 1 -10.87 17.40 23.26
C MET A 1 -9.85 17.09 22.19
N TYR A 2 -9.85 15.88 21.63
CA TYR A 2 -8.99 15.55 20.47
C TYR A 2 -9.70 16.04 19.20
N ASP A 3 -8.93 16.65 18.31
CA ASP A 3 -9.42 17.30 17.10
C ASP A 3 -8.41 17.06 15.98
N HIS A 4 -8.82 16.39 14.89
CA HIS A 4 -7.96 15.90 13.82
C HIS A 4 -8.76 15.84 12.52
N ASP A 5 -8.11 16.10 11.39
CA ASP A 5 -8.75 16.05 10.06
C ASP A 5 -8.96 14.59 9.59
N LEU A 6 -8.05 13.69 10.00
CA LEU A 6 -8.07 12.28 9.64
C LEU A 6 -7.74 11.40 10.84
N LEU A 7 -8.60 10.40 11.09
CA LEU A 7 -8.36 9.35 12.06
C LEU A 7 -8.10 8.01 11.36
N ILE A 8 -6.93 7.42 11.62
CA ILE A 8 -6.52 6.12 11.10
C ILE A 8 -6.55 5.10 12.24
N VAL A 9 -7.31 4.01 12.06
CA VAL A 9 -7.38 2.90 13.02
C VAL A 9 -6.54 1.73 12.52
N GLY A 10 -5.35 1.58 13.08
CA GLY A 10 -4.36 0.56 12.74
C GLY A 10 -3.03 1.17 12.26
N ALA A 11 -1.93 0.75 12.87
CA ALA A 11 -0.58 1.20 12.52
C ALA A 11 0.26 0.10 11.84
N GLY A 12 -0.38 -0.68 10.96
CA GLY A 12 0.32 -1.56 10.00
C GLY A 12 0.76 -0.78 8.76
N LEU A 13 1.26 -1.49 7.74
CA LEU A 13 1.77 -0.85 6.51
C LEU A 13 0.75 0.11 5.87
N ALA A 14 -0.49 -0.34 5.66
CA ALA A 14 -1.53 0.48 5.04
C ALA A 14 -1.83 1.77 5.83
N GLY A 15 -1.99 1.65 7.16
CA GLY A 15 -2.30 2.80 8.00
C GLY A 15 -1.14 3.81 8.09
N LEU A 16 0.10 3.33 8.20
CA LEU A 16 1.27 4.21 8.22
C LEU A 16 1.51 4.87 6.85
N ARG A 17 1.33 4.13 5.74
CA ARG A 17 1.42 4.68 4.39
C ARG A 17 0.39 5.77 4.16
N CYS A 18 -0.86 5.56 4.59
CA CYS A 18 -1.94 6.55 4.55
C CYS A 18 -1.60 7.79 5.40
N ALA A 19 -1.05 7.60 6.61
CA ALA A 19 -0.63 8.71 7.46
C ALA A 19 0.45 9.58 6.81
N VAL A 20 1.42 8.96 6.12
CA VAL A 20 2.47 9.68 5.38
C VAL A 20 1.88 10.52 4.25
N GLU A 21 0.99 9.96 3.42
CA GLU A 21 0.34 10.76 2.35
C GLU A 21 -0.54 11.88 2.90
N ALA A 22 -1.37 11.58 3.90
CA ALA A 22 -2.22 12.59 4.51
C ALA A 22 -1.41 13.75 5.11
N GLN A 23 -0.24 13.46 5.69
CA GLN A 23 0.64 14.50 6.22
C GLN A 23 1.31 15.32 5.11
N LYS A 24 1.68 14.72 3.96
CA LYS A 24 2.15 15.47 2.77
C LYS A 24 1.10 16.44 2.24
N LEU A 25 -0.19 16.11 2.39
CA LEU A 25 -1.32 16.98 2.05
C LEU A 25 -1.63 18.04 3.12
N GLY A 26 -0.86 18.10 4.22
CA GLY A 26 -1.02 19.09 5.28
C GLY A 26 -2.11 18.77 6.31
N LEU A 27 -2.66 17.56 6.32
CA LEU A 27 -3.73 17.16 7.25
C LEU A 27 -3.17 16.88 8.66
N LYS A 28 -3.96 17.24 9.68
CA LYS A 28 -3.71 16.87 11.08
C LYS A 28 -4.19 15.43 11.32
N VAL A 29 -3.27 14.47 11.23
CA VAL A 29 -3.58 13.03 11.32
C VAL A 29 -3.46 12.50 12.76
N ALA A 30 -4.42 11.69 13.19
CA ALA A 30 -4.30 10.81 14.35
C ALA A 30 -4.20 9.34 13.91
N VAL A 31 -3.21 8.61 14.41
CA VAL A 31 -3.09 7.16 14.22
C VAL A 31 -3.32 6.45 15.56
N ILE A 32 -4.33 5.60 15.62
CA ILE A 32 -4.64 4.79 16.81
C ILE A 32 -4.36 3.33 16.50
N THR A 33 -3.62 2.66 17.39
CA THR A 33 -3.29 1.24 17.24
C THR A 33 -3.33 0.53 18.58
N LYS A 34 -3.81 -0.71 18.58
CA LYS A 34 -3.92 -1.56 19.78
C LYS A 34 -2.57 -2.10 20.28
N VAL A 35 -1.55 -2.06 19.43
CA VAL A 35 -0.18 -2.50 19.71
C VAL A 35 0.82 -1.49 19.18
N HIS A 36 2.06 -1.54 19.67
CA HIS A 36 3.16 -0.75 19.10
C HIS A 36 3.25 -0.99 17.57
N PRO A 37 3.45 0.04 16.72
CA PRO A 37 3.37 -0.09 15.25
C PRO A 37 4.22 -1.22 14.65
N VAL A 38 5.48 -1.35 15.07
CA VAL A 38 6.38 -2.43 14.60
C VAL A 38 5.99 -3.85 15.08
N ARG A 39 4.94 -3.97 15.89
CA ARG A 39 4.36 -5.26 16.30
C ARG A 39 3.06 -5.58 15.53
N SER A 40 2.70 -4.77 14.53
CA SER A 40 1.65 -5.13 13.58
C SER A 40 2.04 -6.38 12.80
N HIS A 41 1.04 -7.12 12.29
CA HIS A 41 1.33 -8.36 11.56
C HIS A 41 2.07 -8.13 10.23
N SER A 42 2.04 -6.91 9.70
CA SER A 42 2.87 -6.53 8.55
C SER A 42 4.36 -6.76 8.78
N ASN A 43 4.84 -6.66 10.03
CA ASN A 43 6.23 -6.95 10.39
C ASN A 43 6.61 -8.43 10.23
N ALA A 44 5.64 -9.32 10.11
CA ALA A 44 5.88 -10.76 9.94
C ALA A 44 5.92 -11.20 8.46
N ALA A 45 5.71 -10.29 7.51
CA ALA A 45 5.83 -10.60 6.09
C ALA A 45 7.28 -11.01 5.73
N GLN A 46 7.44 -12.03 4.88
CA GLN A 46 8.76 -12.62 4.58
C GLN A 46 9.11 -12.60 3.10
N GLY A 47 8.16 -12.84 2.20
CA GLY A 47 8.43 -13.07 0.78
C GLY A 47 8.93 -11.81 0.07
N GLY A 48 8.05 -10.82 -0.07
CA GLY A 48 8.35 -9.58 -0.79
C GLY A 48 7.07 -8.86 -1.18
N ILE A 49 7.23 -7.84 -2.02
CA ILE A 49 6.14 -7.08 -2.64
C ILE A 49 6.26 -7.22 -4.17
N ASN A 50 5.18 -7.64 -4.83
CA ASN A 50 5.16 -7.77 -6.28
C ASN A 50 4.86 -6.40 -6.91
N ALA A 51 5.66 -6.00 -7.89
CA ALA A 51 5.44 -4.78 -8.64
C ALA A 51 6.07 -4.89 -10.03
N PRO A 52 5.29 -4.71 -11.11
CA PRO A 52 5.83 -4.65 -12.46
C PRO A 52 6.59 -3.32 -12.65
N LEU A 53 7.91 -3.39 -12.88
CA LEU A 53 8.73 -2.21 -13.18
C LEU A 53 8.56 -1.83 -14.65
N THR A 54 7.49 -1.10 -14.94
CA THR A 54 7.08 -0.78 -16.32
C THR A 54 8.13 0.04 -17.07
N ASP A 55 8.86 0.91 -16.37
CA ASP A 55 10.01 1.65 -16.89
C ASP A 55 11.19 0.75 -17.31
N ARG A 56 11.24 -0.48 -16.79
CA ARG A 56 12.24 -1.51 -17.10
C ARG A 56 11.72 -2.58 -18.07
N GLY A 57 10.51 -2.41 -18.60
CA GLY A 57 9.93 -3.26 -19.62
C GLY A 57 8.97 -4.35 -19.13
N ASP A 58 8.61 -4.38 -17.83
CA ASP A 58 7.55 -5.25 -17.34
C ASP A 58 6.16 -4.74 -17.79
N ASP A 59 5.25 -5.66 -18.10
CA ASP A 59 3.86 -5.32 -18.43
C ASP A 59 2.97 -5.44 -17.20
N TRP A 60 2.44 -4.31 -16.72
CA TRP A 60 1.48 -4.30 -15.62
C TRP A 60 0.19 -5.06 -15.94
N LYS A 61 -0.19 -5.19 -17.23
CA LYS A 61 -1.38 -5.95 -17.61
C LYS A 61 -1.21 -7.44 -17.37
N GLY A 62 0.03 -7.95 -17.53
CA GLY A 62 0.36 -9.32 -17.14
C GLY A 62 0.13 -9.54 -15.65
N HIS A 63 0.60 -8.61 -14.81
CA HIS A 63 0.39 -8.64 -13.37
C HIS A 63 -1.10 -8.57 -12.98
N ALA A 64 -1.87 -7.71 -13.66
CA ALA A 64 -3.32 -7.61 -13.48
C ALA A 64 -4.02 -8.91 -13.87
N LEU A 65 -3.68 -9.50 -15.02
CA LEU A 65 -4.26 -10.77 -15.49
C LEU A 65 -3.98 -11.90 -14.50
N ASP A 66 -2.74 -12.03 -14.01
CA ASP A 66 -2.37 -13.04 -13.01
C ASP A 66 -3.16 -12.86 -11.72
N THR A 67 -3.39 -11.61 -11.30
CA THR A 67 -4.19 -11.28 -10.12
C THR A 67 -5.67 -11.63 -10.31
N ILE A 68 -6.27 -11.23 -11.44
CA ILE A 68 -7.67 -11.54 -11.78
C ILE A 68 -7.89 -13.05 -11.83
N LYS A 69 -7.01 -13.76 -12.53
CA LYS A 69 -7.05 -15.22 -12.62
C LYS A 69 -6.85 -15.87 -11.26
N GLY A 70 -5.89 -15.39 -10.47
CA GLY A 70 -5.60 -15.90 -9.11
C GLY A 70 -6.75 -15.66 -8.12
N SER A 71 -7.57 -14.64 -8.35
CA SER A 71 -8.79 -14.36 -7.57
C SER A 71 -9.99 -15.24 -7.95
N ASP A 72 -9.81 -16.20 -8.88
CA ASP A 72 -10.90 -16.96 -9.48
C ASP A 72 -11.96 -16.05 -10.14
N TYR A 73 -11.50 -14.95 -10.74
CA TYR A 73 -12.34 -13.91 -11.37
C TYR A 73 -13.36 -13.24 -10.43
N LEU A 74 -13.18 -13.35 -9.11
CA LEU A 74 -14.04 -12.72 -8.10
C LEU A 74 -13.55 -11.35 -7.65
N ALA A 75 -12.31 -10.96 -7.98
CA ALA A 75 -11.82 -9.62 -7.68
C ALA A 75 -12.53 -8.57 -8.54
N ASP A 76 -12.79 -7.41 -7.94
CA ASP A 76 -13.20 -6.20 -8.64
C ASP A 76 -12.04 -5.76 -9.56
N GLN A 77 -12.23 -5.93 -10.87
CA GLN A 77 -11.13 -5.81 -11.84
C GLN A 77 -10.62 -4.38 -11.97
N ASP A 78 -11.47 -3.38 -11.75
CA ASP A 78 -11.10 -1.97 -11.70
C ASP A 78 -10.11 -1.68 -10.56
N ALA A 79 -10.32 -2.28 -9.38
CA ALA A 79 -9.38 -2.18 -8.27
C ALA A 79 -8.04 -2.89 -8.58
N VAL A 80 -8.10 -4.05 -9.24
CA VAL A 80 -6.88 -4.79 -9.64
C VAL A 80 -6.07 -4.01 -10.68
N GLU A 81 -6.74 -3.36 -11.64
CA GLU A 81 -6.08 -2.53 -12.64
C GLU A 81 -5.32 -1.37 -11.99
N ILE A 82 -5.95 -0.63 -11.09
CA ILE A 82 -5.30 0.46 -10.34
C ILE A 82 -4.10 -0.07 -9.56
N MET A 83 -4.29 -1.13 -8.77
CA MET A 83 -3.22 -1.74 -7.98
C MET A 83 -2.03 -2.15 -8.85
N SER A 84 -2.29 -2.78 -10.00
CA SER A 84 -1.24 -3.32 -10.88
C SER A 84 -0.50 -2.21 -11.63
N GLN A 85 -1.20 -1.17 -12.08
CA GLN A 85 -0.60 0.00 -12.74
C GLN A 85 0.29 0.79 -11.78
N GLU A 86 -0.15 1.01 -10.54
CA GLU A 86 0.54 1.87 -9.58
C GLU A 86 1.64 1.15 -8.78
N ALA A 87 1.63 -0.19 -8.74
CA ALA A 87 2.55 -0.98 -7.91
C ALA A 87 4.04 -0.68 -8.15
N GLY A 88 4.45 -0.47 -9.41
CA GLY A 88 5.83 -0.14 -9.77
C GLY A 88 6.32 1.13 -9.08
N GLU A 89 5.59 2.24 -9.26
CA GLU A 89 5.92 3.52 -8.63
C GLU A 89 5.82 3.46 -7.10
N ALA A 90 4.84 2.73 -6.56
CA ALA A 90 4.70 2.56 -5.12
C ALA A 90 5.92 1.87 -4.48
N VAL A 91 6.49 0.85 -5.15
CA VAL A 91 7.72 0.19 -4.68
C VAL A 91 8.94 1.09 -4.80
N LEU A 92 9.07 1.85 -5.90
CA LEU A 92 10.16 2.82 -6.05
C LEU A 92 10.08 3.95 -5.02
N GLU A 93 8.88 4.36 -4.60
CA GLU A 93 8.72 5.32 -3.51
C GLU A 93 9.24 4.74 -2.18
N LEU A 94 8.92 3.49 -1.87
CA LEU A 94 9.43 2.82 -0.67
C LEU A 94 10.96 2.68 -0.69
N GLU A 95 11.55 2.36 -1.84
CA GLU A 95 13.02 2.34 -2.01
C GLU A 95 13.64 3.71 -1.68
N ARG A 96 13.07 4.80 -2.21
CA ARG A 96 13.51 6.17 -1.92
C ARG A 96 13.33 6.57 -0.45
N MET A 97 12.43 5.91 0.28
CA MET A 97 12.26 6.07 1.73
C MET A 97 13.30 5.30 2.55
N GLY A 98 14.16 4.50 1.91
CA GLY A 98 15.28 3.79 2.54
C GLY A 98 14.96 2.36 2.96
N VAL A 99 13.99 1.71 2.31
CA VAL A 99 13.73 0.26 2.45
C VAL A 99 14.86 -0.55 1.80
#